data_AF-A0A2E5RCV9-F1
#
_entry.id   AF-A0A2E5RCV9-F1
#
_cell.length_a   1.000
_cell.length_b   1.000
_cell.length_c   1.000
_cell.angle_alpha   90.00
_cell.angle_beta   90.00
_cell.angle_gamma   90.00
#
_symmetry.space_group_name_H-M   'P 1'
#
loop_
_entity.id
_entity.type
_entity.pdbx_description
1 polymer ?
#
loop_
_entity_poly.entity_id
_entity_poly.type
_entity_poly.pdbx_seq_one_letter_code
_entity_poly.pdbx_strand_id
1 'polypeptide(L)'
;MVEGSRTGPDRREAALRRELWRVRNSASFRLGNHVIEAARKPWKALFLPFTLPIVTWQIGMELLGRRPRPMSDSMIQLKGGPERCIVLFPTNGVGFGHFTRMYALARRLRRLDPELEIIFFTTQPTLHLPYLDGFPTYHLAGPNKFQGMDSEGWNAMVQEMLTLVLETHRPQTFVFDGAFPYRGMLDALDTIAVPQKVWLRRGMFRKGTSIPVDSIGKFDLIVHPEDAVLHSPTEIEHGVQVKMVPPMTLI
;
A
#
# COMPACT_ATOMS: atom_id res chain seq x y z
N MET A 1 -0.98 21.96 -22.99
CA MET A 1 0.48 22.08 -22.80
C MET A 1 0.98 20.72 -22.35
N VAL A 2 1.79 20.05 -23.18
CA VAL A 2 2.29 18.70 -22.91
C VAL A 2 3.47 18.82 -21.94
N GLU A 3 3.27 18.43 -20.68
CA GLU A 3 4.31 18.45 -19.66
C GLU A 3 5.31 17.31 -19.95
N GLY A 4 6.58 17.67 -20.14
CA GLY A 4 7.64 16.75 -20.53
C GLY A 4 7.89 15.66 -19.48
N SER A 5 8.26 14.47 -19.95
CA SER A 5 8.67 13.36 -19.10
C SER A 5 9.76 13.79 -18.12
N ARG A 6 9.52 13.60 -16.81
CA ARG A 6 10.48 13.91 -15.73
C ARG A 6 11.85 13.27 -16.01
N THR A 7 12.90 14.07 -15.91
CA THR A 7 14.28 13.70 -16.27
C THR A 7 14.95 12.89 -15.15
N GLY A 8 16.08 12.22 -15.44
CA GLY A 8 16.84 11.42 -14.46
C GLY A 8 17.18 12.13 -13.13
N PRO A 9 17.55 13.43 -13.12
CA PRO A 9 17.76 14.20 -11.89
C PRO A 9 16.52 14.27 -10.97
N ASP A 10 15.34 14.46 -11.54
CA ASP A 10 14.07 14.55 -10.79
C ASP A 10 13.77 13.23 -10.06
N ARG A 11 14.11 12.10 -10.69
CA ARG A 11 13.96 10.76 -10.10
C ARG A 11 14.90 10.52 -8.92
N ARG A 12 16.14 11.03 -9.01
CA ARG A 12 17.12 10.93 -7.92
C ARG A 12 16.72 11.80 -6.75
N GLU A 13 16.20 13.00 -7.00
CA GLU A 13 15.66 13.86 -5.95
C GLU A 13 14.44 13.22 -5.27
N ALA A 14 13.53 12.61 -6.04
CA ALA A 14 12.41 11.85 -5.49
C ALA A 14 12.90 10.66 -4.62
N ALA A 15 13.92 9.91 -5.06
CA ALA A 15 14.54 8.86 -4.25
C ALA A 15 15.13 9.38 -2.93
N LEU A 16 15.87 10.49 -2.97
CA LEU A 16 16.44 11.10 -1.76
C LEU A 16 15.36 11.64 -0.82
N ARG A 17 14.29 12.24 -1.36
CA ARG A 17 13.14 12.67 -0.56
C ARG A 17 12.44 11.47 0.12
N ARG A 18 12.37 10.31 -0.55
CA ARG A 18 11.84 9.06 0.02
C ARG A 18 12.71 8.51 1.16
N GLU A 19 14.03 8.51 0.99
CA GLU A 19 14.94 8.12 2.08
C GLU A 19 14.86 9.08 3.27
N LEU A 20 14.86 10.38 3.02
CA LEU A 20 14.67 11.38 4.07
C LEU A 20 13.33 11.20 4.80
N TRP A 21 12.26 10.85 4.08
CA TRP A 21 10.98 10.53 4.68
C TRP A 21 11.05 9.30 5.59
N ARG A 22 11.66 8.19 5.13
CA ARG A 22 11.85 6.97 5.92
C ARG A 22 12.64 7.25 7.19
N VAL A 23 13.74 8.01 7.06
CA VAL A 23 14.57 8.41 8.21
C VAL A 23 13.76 9.27 9.18
N ARG A 24 13.04 10.29 8.70
CA ARG A 24 12.25 11.20 9.56
C ARG A 24 11.11 10.52 10.30
N ASN A 25 10.51 9.49 9.70
CA ASN A 25 9.41 8.74 10.32
C ASN A 25 9.87 7.58 11.19
N SER A 26 11.17 7.26 11.21
CA SER A 26 11.71 6.25 12.11
C SER A 26 11.48 6.63 13.59
N ALA A 27 11.24 5.62 14.42
CA ALA A 27 11.06 5.80 15.86
C ALA A 27 12.26 6.53 16.50
N SER A 28 13.48 6.13 16.10
CA SER A 28 14.75 6.67 16.58
C SER A 28 14.89 8.16 16.27
N PHE A 29 14.57 8.56 15.03
CA PHE A 29 14.64 9.96 14.63
C PHE A 29 13.59 10.80 15.35
N ARG A 30 12.35 10.33 15.48
CA ARG A 30 11.28 11.06 16.18
C ARG A 30 11.59 11.25 17.66
N LEU A 31 12.05 10.20 18.34
CA LEU A 31 12.48 10.28 19.74
C LEU A 31 13.69 11.20 19.91
N GLY A 32 14.72 11.01 19.07
CA GLY A 32 15.92 11.85 19.08
C GLY A 32 15.60 13.32 18.85
N ASN A 33 14.77 13.63 17.86
CA ASN A 33 14.36 15.00 17.56
C ASN A 33 13.58 15.62 18.73
N HIS A 34 12.73 14.86 19.42
CA HIS A 34 12.00 15.33 20.60
C HIS A 34 12.95 15.73 21.74
N VAL A 35 13.98 14.92 22.00
CA VAL A 35 15.01 15.23 23.00
C VAL A 35 15.86 16.44 22.59
N ILE A 36 16.28 16.51 21.33
CA ILE A 36 17.08 17.63 20.79
C ILE A 36 16.29 18.94 20.84
N GLU A 37 15.00 18.92 20.52
CA GLU A 37 14.15 20.11 20.63
C GLU A 37 14.00 20.59 22.07
N ALA A 38 13.90 19.66 23.02
CA ALA A 38 13.87 20.00 24.45
C ALA A 38 15.20 20.61 24.91
N ALA A 39 16.34 20.14 24.40
CA ALA A 39 17.64 20.73 24.66
C ALA A 39 17.79 22.14 24.04
N ARG A 40 17.21 22.37 22.85
CA ARG A 40 17.25 23.68 22.17
C ARG A 40 16.31 24.72 22.80
N LYS A 41 15.21 24.30 23.44
CA LYS A 41 14.19 25.18 24.03
C LYS A 41 14.01 24.86 25.52
N PRO A 42 14.58 25.67 26.43
CA PRO A 42 14.64 25.33 27.85
C PRO A 42 13.27 25.14 28.52
N TRP A 43 12.21 25.80 28.05
CA TRP A 43 10.85 25.55 28.55
C TRP A 43 10.30 24.17 28.16
N LYS A 44 10.70 23.60 27.01
CA LYS A 44 10.31 22.25 26.62
C LYS A 44 11.02 21.18 27.47
N ALA A 45 12.22 21.47 27.98
CA ALA A 45 12.95 20.57 28.88
C ALA A 45 12.17 20.32 30.19
N LEU A 46 11.48 21.34 30.71
CA LEU A 46 10.64 21.20 31.92
C LEU A 46 9.51 20.16 31.74
N PHE A 47 8.93 20.09 30.54
CA PHE A 47 7.87 19.15 30.21
C PHE A 47 8.38 17.83 29.60
N LEU A 48 9.68 17.68 29.39
CA LEU A 48 10.28 16.47 28.81
C LEU A 48 9.93 15.18 29.59
N PRO A 49 9.96 15.16 30.94
CA PRO A 49 9.60 13.96 31.71
C PRO A 49 8.18 13.46 31.46
N PHE A 50 7.26 14.34 31.05
CA PHE A 50 5.88 13.98 30.73
C PHE A 50 5.69 13.72 29.24
N THR A 51 6.28 14.54 28.38
CA THR A 51 6.11 14.44 26.93
C THR A 51 6.85 13.26 26.31
N LEU A 52 8.03 12.90 26.83
CA LEU A 52 8.82 11.78 26.31
C LEU A 52 8.09 10.42 26.48
N PRO A 53 7.54 10.05 27.65
CA PRO A 53 6.71 8.85 27.78
C PRO A 53 5.50 8.86 26.83
N ILE A 54 4.84 10.01 26.64
CA ILE A 54 3.69 10.14 25.74
C ILE A 54 4.10 9.84 24.29
N VAL A 55 5.20 10.43 23.81
CA VAL A 55 5.69 10.21 22.44
C VAL A 55 6.14 8.76 22.24
N THR A 56 6.87 8.19 23.21
CA THR A 56 7.28 6.77 23.18
C THR A 56 6.07 5.84 23.14
N TRP A 57 5.05 6.13 23.95
CA TRP A 57 3.79 5.38 23.94
C TRP A 57 3.05 5.48 22.61
N GLN A 58 2.97 6.69 22.03
CA GLN A 58 2.35 6.90 20.71
C GLN A 58 3.07 6.10 19.62
N ILE A 59 4.40 6.16 19.57
CA ILE A 59 5.19 5.39 18.61
C ILE A 59 5.00 3.88 18.82
N GLY A 60 4.95 3.42 20.08
CA GLY A 60 4.63 2.02 20.40
C GLY A 60 3.24 1.61 19.90
N MET A 61 2.23 2.46 20.09
CA MET A 61 0.87 2.22 19.60
C MET A 61 0.78 2.23 18.06
N GLU A 62 1.58 3.05 17.38
CA GLU A 62 1.71 3.05 15.91
C GLU A 62 2.41 1.77 15.40
N LEU A 63 3.46 1.30 16.09
CA LEU A 63 4.14 0.03 15.77
C LEU A 63 3.22 -1.18 15.99
N LEU A 64 2.37 -1.12 17.03
CA LEU A 64 1.32 -2.11 17.31
C LEU A 64 0.10 -1.97 16.39
N GLY A 65 0.04 -0.91 15.55
CA GLY A 65 -1.05 -0.67 14.61
C GLY A 65 -2.39 -0.34 15.26
N ARG A 66 -2.35 0.20 16.49
CA ARG A 66 -3.50 0.68 17.26
C ARG A 66 -3.77 2.17 17.06
N ARG A 67 -2.85 2.89 16.40
CA ARG A 67 -2.97 4.31 16.08
C ARG A 67 -2.33 4.60 14.71
N PRO A 68 -3.02 5.36 13.85
CA PRO A 68 -2.51 5.66 12.52
C PRO A 68 -1.25 6.52 12.65
N ARG A 69 -0.24 6.20 11.85
CA ARG A 69 0.94 7.05 11.71
C ARG A 69 0.48 8.44 11.25
N PRO A 70 0.96 9.53 11.88
CA PRO A 70 0.61 10.88 11.45
C PRO A 70 1.00 11.06 9.97
N MET A 71 0.00 11.32 9.14
CA MET A 71 0.19 11.57 7.71
C MET A 71 0.94 12.89 7.56
N SER A 72 2.16 12.87 7.02
CA SER A 72 2.98 14.08 6.86
C SER A 72 2.53 14.88 5.64
N ASP A 73 2.53 16.22 5.74
CA ASP A 73 2.36 17.20 4.63
C ASP A 73 3.29 16.98 3.41
N SER A 74 4.23 16.04 3.50
CA SER A 74 5.17 15.67 2.43
C SER A 74 4.64 14.64 1.43
N MET A 75 3.36 14.24 1.54
CA MET A 75 2.73 13.38 0.54
C MET A 75 2.91 14.00 -0.84
N ILE A 76 3.51 13.24 -1.76
CA ILE A 76 3.68 13.72 -3.13
C ILE A 76 2.31 13.63 -3.78
N GLN A 77 1.57 14.75 -3.77
CA GLN A 77 0.43 14.92 -4.65
C GLN A 77 0.95 15.00 -6.08
N LEU A 78 0.94 13.86 -6.75
CA LEU A 78 1.25 13.79 -8.17
C LEU A 78 0.08 14.44 -8.94
N LYS A 79 0.17 15.75 -9.20
CA LYS A 79 -0.69 16.38 -10.21
C LYS A 79 -0.36 15.78 -11.59
N GLY A 80 -1.37 15.34 -12.34
CA GLY A 80 -1.26 14.99 -13.76
C GLY A 80 -0.80 13.56 -14.08
N GLY A 81 -1.63 12.56 -13.80
CA GLY A 81 -1.55 11.21 -14.41
C GLY A 81 -2.49 11.04 -15.60
N PRO A 82 -2.37 9.96 -16.39
CA PRO A 82 -3.41 9.56 -17.32
C PRO A 82 -4.73 9.44 -16.54
N GLU A 83 -5.80 10.11 -16.99
CA GLU A 83 -7.10 10.08 -16.28
C GLU A 83 -7.71 8.68 -16.18
N ARG A 84 -7.16 7.70 -16.90
CA ARG A 84 -7.71 6.36 -17.09
C ARG A 84 -6.64 5.30 -16.83
N CYS A 85 -6.06 5.30 -15.64
CA CYS A 85 -5.04 4.33 -15.25
C CYS A 85 -5.40 3.63 -13.94
N ILE A 86 -5.28 2.29 -13.92
CA ILE A 86 -5.52 1.44 -12.75
C ILE A 86 -4.31 0.53 -12.52
N VAL A 87 -3.84 0.47 -11.28
CA VAL A 87 -2.85 -0.51 -10.84
C VAL A 87 -3.55 -1.64 -10.07
N LEU A 88 -3.35 -2.87 -10.52
CA LEU A 88 -3.83 -4.10 -9.89
C LEU A 88 -2.68 -4.81 -9.19
N PHE A 89 -2.84 -5.10 -7.89
CA PHE A 89 -1.87 -5.83 -7.08
C PHE A 89 -2.44 -7.14 -6.53
N PRO A 90 -2.48 -8.21 -7.35
CA PRO A 90 -2.72 -9.56 -6.85
C PRO A 90 -1.48 -10.11 -6.14
N THR A 91 -1.70 -10.69 -4.95
CA THR A 91 -0.65 -11.39 -4.21
C THR A 91 -0.53 -12.85 -4.62
N ASN A 92 0.68 -13.41 -4.49
CA ASN A 92 0.92 -14.84 -4.62
C ASN A 92 0.57 -15.56 -3.31
N GLY A 93 -0.55 -16.28 -3.30
CA GLY A 93 -0.97 -17.10 -2.17
C GLY A 93 -0.62 -18.58 -2.37
N VAL A 94 -1.38 -19.48 -1.74
CA VAL A 94 -1.24 -20.95 -1.89
C VAL A 94 -1.69 -21.45 -3.29
N GLY A 95 -2.09 -20.54 -4.19
CA GLY A 95 -2.50 -20.87 -5.56
C GLY A 95 -2.77 -19.63 -6.42
N PHE A 96 -3.47 -19.84 -7.53
CA PHE A 96 -3.69 -18.83 -8.58
C PHE A 96 -4.90 -17.91 -8.36
N GLY A 97 -5.68 -18.10 -7.29
CA GLY A 97 -6.98 -17.46 -7.12
C GLY A 97 -6.97 -15.92 -7.12
N HIS A 98 -6.01 -15.29 -6.42
CA HIS A 98 -5.90 -13.82 -6.42
C HIS A 98 -5.55 -13.29 -7.82
N PHE A 99 -4.64 -13.99 -8.50
CA PHE A 99 -4.20 -13.61 -9.82
C PHE A 99 -5.29 -13.79 -10.88
N THR A 100 -5.95 -14.95 -10.93
CA THR A 100 -7.00 -15.21 -11.92
C THR A 100 -8.18 -14.27 -11.76
N ARG A 101 -8.50 -13.88 -10.53
CA ARG A 101 -9.55 -12.91 -10.23
C ARG A 101 -9.20 -11.49 -10.66
N MET A 102 -7.99 -11.02 -10.35
CA MET A 102 -7.51 -9.73 -10.88
C MET A 102 -7.39 -9.75 -12.41
N TYR A 103 -7.03 -10.89 -12.99
CA TYR A 103 -6.99 -11.05 -14.43
C TYR A 103 -8.38 -11.00 -15.07
N ALA A 104 -9.37 -11.66 -14.46
CA ALA A 104 -10.77 -11.57 -14.87
C ALA A 104 -11.29 -10.13 -14.78
N LEU A 105 -10.95 -9.42 -13.69
CA LEU A 105 -11.28 -8.01 -13.52
C LEU A 105 -10.67 -7.16 -14.64
N ALA A 106 -9.37 -7.32 -14.92
CA ALA A 106 -8.67 -6.58 -15.95
C ALA A 106 -9.31 -6.78 -17.33
N ARG A 107 -9.62 -8.02 -17.72
CA ARG A 107 -10.28 -8.31 -19.00
C ARG A 107 -11.67 -7.70 -19.08
N ARG A 108 -12.45 -7.74 -17.98
CA ARG A 108 -13.76 -7.08 -17.94
C ARG A 108 -13.64 -5.56 -18.05
N LEU A 109 -12.72 -4.95 -17.32
CA LEU A 109 -12.47 -3.52 -17.35
C LEU A 109 -12.05 -3.06 -18.75
N ARG A 110 -11.14 -3.79 -19.43
CA ARG A 110 -10.74 -3.50 -20.81
C ARG A 110 -11.90 -3.59 -21.81
N ARG A 111 -12.84 -4.52 -21.60
CA ARG A 111 -14.05 -4.62 -22.45
C ARG A 111 -14.99 -3.43 -22.26
N LEU A 112 -15.10 -2.91 -21.04
CA LEU A 112 -15.93 -1.75 -20.72
C LEU A 112 -15.26 -0.45 -21.16
N ASP A 113 -13.93 -0.40 -21.07
CA ASP A 113 -13.13 0.74 -21.42
C ASP A 113 -11.81 0.29 -22.12
N PRO A 114 -11.78 0.29 -23.45
CA PRO A 114 -10.60 -0.10 -24.21
C PRO A 114 -9.38 0.81 -24.01
N GLU A 115 -9.61 2.07 -23.66
CA GLU A 115 -8.55 3.09 -23.47
C GLU A 115 -8.00 3.09 -22.03
N LEU A 116 -8.62 2.33 -21.12
CA LEU A 116 -8.15 2.18 -19.75
C LEU A 116 -6.79 1.47 -19.72
N GLU A 117 -5.79 2.16 -19.17
CA GLU A 117 -4.50 1.58 -18.86
C GLU A 117 -4.63 0.72 -17.60
N ILE A 118 -4.28 -0.56 -17.71
CA ILE A 118 -4.36 -1.52 -16.61
C ILE A 118 -2.98 -2.14 -16.41
N ILE A 119 -2.40 -1.87 -15.25
CA ILE A 119 -1.04 -2.27 -14.91
C ILE A 119 -1.10 -3.29 -13.79
N PHE A 120 -0.38 -4.40 -13.96
CA PHE A 120 -0.19 -5.37 -12.89
C PHE A 120 1.09 -5.07 -12.13
N PHE A 121 1.01 -5.03 -10.81
CA PHE A 121 2.15 -5.12 -9.92
C PHE A 121 1.95 -6.36 -9.06
N THR A 122 2.71 -7.42 -9.24
CA THR A 122 2.34 -8.73 -8.68
C THR A 122 3.52 -9.49 -8.09
N THR A 123 3.23 -10.30 -7.07
CA THR A 123 4.19 -11.30 -6.57
C THR A 123 4.03 -12.68 -7.24
N GLN A 124 3.05 -12.82 -8.14
CA GLN A 124 2.81 -14.02 -8.93
C GLN A 124 3.83 -14.13 -10.08
N PRO A 125 4.63 -15.20 -10.19
CA PRO A 125 5.63 -15.37 -11.26
C PRO A 125 5.04 -15.53 -12.67
N THR A 126 3.74 -15.80 -12.80
CA THR A 126 3.07 -16.14 -14.06
C THR A 126 2.71 -14.89 -14.88
N LEU A 127 3.74 -14.16 -15.32
CA LEU A 127 3.55 -12.89 -16.04
C LEU A 127 3.13 -13.07 -17.50
N HIS A 128 3.43 -14.23 -18.10
CA HIS A 128 3.15 -14.45 -19.52
C HIS A 128 1.67 -14.29 -19.88
N LEU A 129 0.74 -14.59 -18.95
CA LEU A 129 -0.70 -14.44 -19.19
C LEU A 129 -1.11 -12.98 -19.43
N PRO A 130 -0.89 -12.03 -18.51
CA PRO A 130 -1.23 -10.63 -18.74
C PRO A 130 -0.44 -10.01 -19.90
N TYR A 131 0.80 -10.47 -20.15
CA TYR A 131 1.57 -10.02 -21.30
C TYR A 131 0.94 -10.42 -22.64
N LEU A 132 0.36 -11.62 -22.74
CA LEU A 132 -0.36 -12.06 -23.96
C LEU A 132 -1.57 -11.18 -24.27
N ASP A 133 -2.26 -10.70 -23.24
CA ASP A 133 -3.40 -9.77 -23.36
C ASP A 133 -2.95 -8.28 -23.37
N GLY A 134 -1.64 -8.00 -23.44
CA GLY A 134 -1.08 -6.65 -23.59
C GLY A 134 -1.09 -5.79 -22.32
N PHE A 135 -1.21 -6.39 -21.13
CA PHE A 135 -1.16 -5.65 -19.86
C PHE A 135 0.28 -5.48 -19.36
N PRO A 136 0.77 -4.23 -19.17
CA PRO A 136 2.06 -3.98 -18.52
C PRO A 136 2.10 -4.63 -17.14
N THR A 137 3.16 -5.38 -16.86
CA THR A 137 3.25 -6.16 -15.61
C THR A 137 4.63 -6.05 -14.97
N TYR A 138 4.64 -5.69 -13.69
CA TYR A 138 5.81 -5.63 -12.83
C TYR A 138 5.78 -6.79 -11.84
N HIS A 139 6.89 -7.52 -11.75
CA HIS A 139 7.01 -8.64 -10.82
C HIS A 139 7.92 -8.32 -9.65
N LEU A 140 7.44 -8.64 -8.45
CA LEU A 140 8.21 -8.63 -7.22
C LEU A 140 8.33 -10.07 -6.71
N ALA A 141 9.55 -10.57 -6.55
CA ALA A 141 9.73 -11.89 -5.96
C ALA A 141 9.22 -11.89 -4.50
N GLY A 142 8.49 -12.95 -4.12
CA GLY A 142 8.07 -13.13 -2.73
C GLY A 142 9.25 -13.30 -1.77
N PRO A 143 9.07 -13.06 -0.45
CA PRO A 143 10.16 -13.02 0.51
C PRO A 143 10.93 -14.35 0.58
N ASN A 144 10.22 -15.48 0.44
CA ASN A 144 10.77 -16.83 0.48
C ASN A 144 11.73 -17.16 -0.69
N LYS A 145 11.91 -16.25 -1.65
CA LYS A 145 12.87 -16.40 -2.75
C LYS A 145 14.25 -15.84 -2.43
N PHE A 146 14.40 -15.13 -1.30
CA PHE A 146 15.66 -14.52 -0.88
C PHE A 146 16.22 -15.26 0.33
N GLN A 147 17.52 -15.54 0.32
CA GLN A 147 18.23 -16.12 1.47
C GLN A 147 18.62 -15.00 2.45
N GLY A 148 18.28 -15.15 3.73
CA GLY A 148 18.68 -14.21 4.78
C GLY A 148 17.96 -12.86 4.75
N MET A 149 16.97 -12.67 3.89
CA MET A 149 16.15 -11.46 3.87
C MET A 149 15.11 -11.51 4.99
N ASP A 150 15.11 -10.47 5.82
CA ASP A 150 14.10 -10.29 6.85
C ASP A 150 12.82 -9.67 6.27
N SER A 151 11.77 -9.66 7.09
CA SER A 151 10.48 -9.09 6.69
C SER A 151 10.57 -7.57 6.45
N GLU A 152 11.43 -6.87 7.17
CA GLU A 152 11.61 -5.43 7.02
C GLU A 152 12.26 -5.08 5.68
N GLY A 153 13.37 -5.73 5.33
CA GLY A 153 14.06 -5.55 4.06
C GLY A 153 13.18 -5.88 2.86
N TRP A 154 12.38 -6.95 2.95
CA TRP A 154 11.42 -7.26 1.88
C TRP A 154 10.32 -6.20 1.75
N ASN A 155 9.77 -5.71 2.87
CA ASN A 155 8.78 -4.62 2.82
C ASN A 155 9.37 -3.30 2.31
N ALA A 156 10.64 -3.00 2.61
CA ALA A 156 11.33 -1.86 2.00
C ALA A 156 11.41 -1.99 0.48
N MET A 157 11.69 -3.19 -0.05
CA MET A 157 11.66 -3.46 -1.49
C MET A 157 10.26 -3.28 -2.09
N VAL A 158 9.21 -3.78 -1.42
CA VAL A 158 7.81 -3.57 -1.83
C VAL A 158 7.52 -2.08 -1.93
N GLN A 159 7.87 -1.30 -0.90
CA GLN A 159 7.62 0.13 -0.85
C GLN A 159 8.30 0.86 -2.01
N GLU A 160 9.58 0.60 -2.23
CA GLU A 160 10.36 1.27 -3.27
C GLU A 160 9.84 0.95 -4.67
N MET A 161 9.59 -0.33 -4.96
CA MET A 161 9.09 -0.75 -6.27
C MET A 161 7.67 -0.25 -6.53
N LEU A 162 6.76 -0.38 -5.56
CA LEU A 162 5.39 0.09 -5.74
C LEU A 162 5.34 1.61 -5.88
N THR A 163 6.12 2.34 -5.07
CA THR A 163 6.21 3.80 -5.18
C THR A 163 6.64 4.21 -6.58
N LEU A 164 7.67 3.56 -7.15
CA LEU A 164 8.11 3.83 -8.52
C LEU A 164 6.99 3.60 -9.55
N VAL A 165 6.22 2.51 -9.40
CA VAL A 165 5.09 2.22 -10.28
C VAL A 165 4.00 3.29 -10.15
N LEU A 166 3.61 3.66 -8.92
CA LEU A 166 2.61 4.70 -8.67
C LEU A 166 3.07 6.08 -9.17
N GLU A 167 4.35 6.42 -9.02
CA GLU A 167 4.93 7.68 -9.50
C GLU A 167 4.97 7.79 -11.03
N THR A 168 5.28 6.67 -11.68
CA THR A 168 5.41 6.57 -13.13
C THR A 168 4.04 6.67 -13.79
N HIS A 169 3.09 5.89 -13.29
CA HIS A 169 1.81 5.67 -13.96
C HIS A 169 0.67 6.53 -13.41
N ARG A 170 0.80 7.06 -12.19
CA ARG A 170 -0.16 7.97 -11.55
C ARG A 170 -1.61 7.48 -11.69
N PRO A 171 -1.90 6.25 -11.22
CA PRO A 171 -3.22 5.67 -11.38
C PRO A 171 -4.27 6.46 -10.60
N GLN A 172 -5.48 6.49 -11.14
CA GLN A 172 -6.67 6.98 -10.41
C GLN A 172 -7.14 5.95 -9.39
N THR A 173 -6.94 4.67 -9.70
CA THR A 173 -7.39 3.57 -8.85
C THR A 173 -6.27 2.57 -8.59
N PHE A 174 -6.09 2.20 -7.33
CA PHE A 174 -5.24 1.10 -6.90
C PHE A 174 -6.12 0.00 -6.31
N VAL A 175 -5.98 -1.23 -6.81
CA VAL A 175 -6.74 -2.39 -6.36
C VAL A 175 -5.78 -3.45 -5.82
N PHE A 176 -5.93 -3.82 -4.56
CA PHE A 176 -5.13 -4.87 -3.94
C PHE A 176 -5.98 -6.14 -3.76
N ASP A 177 -5.46 -7.31 -4.16
CA ASP A 177 -6.08 -8.62 -3.89
C ASP A 177 -5.13 -9.51 -3.08
N GLY A 178 -5.44 -9.63 -1.79
CA GLY A 178 -4.64 -10.41 -0.85
C GLY A 178 -5.29 -10.51 0.52
N ALA A 179 -4.84 -11.50 1.28
CA ALA A 179 -5.34 -11.74 2.64
C ALA A 179 -5.00 -10.59 3.60
N PHE A 180 -3.79 -10.03 3.49
CA PHE A 180 -3.29 -8.96 4.35
C PHE A 180 -2.47 -7.96 3.53
N PRO A 181 -2.73 -6.64 3.65
CA PRO A 181 -1.89 -5.59 3.09
C PRO A 181 -0.44 -5.70 3.58
N TYR A 182 0.53 -5.64 2.67
CA TYR A 182 1.94 -5.56 3.05
C TYR A 182 2.27 -4.20 3.67
N ARG A 183 3.14 -4.16 4.69
CA ARG A 183 3.53 -2.89 5.33
C ARG A 183 4.15 -1.92 4.32
N GLY A 184 5.04 -2.42 3.47
CA GLY A 184 5.67 -1.62 2.41
C GLY A 184 4.68 -1.06 1.39
N MET A 185 3.59 -1.79 1.12
CA MET A 185 2.51 -1.31 0.25
C MET A 185 1.76 -0.15 0.91
N LEU A 186 1.40 -0.29 2.19
CA LEU A 186 0.74 0.79 2.94
C LEU A 186 1.64 2.03 3.02
N ASP A 187 2.94 1.84 3.27
CA ASP A 187 3.90 2.95 3.33
C ASP A 187 4.10 3.62 1.94
N ALA A 188 3.96 2.88 0.83
CA ALA A 188 3.94 3.47 -0.52
C ALA A 188 2.67 4.30 -0.78
N LEU A 189 1.50 3.83 -0.35
CA LEU A 189 0.23 4.57 -0.44
C LEU A 189 0.19 5.80 0.48
N ASP A 190 1.02 5.83 1.53
CA ASP A 190 1.23 7.01 2.37
C ASP A 190 2.16 8.03 1.72
N THR A 191 3.02 7.58 0.81
CA THR A 191 3.95 8.42 0.07
C THR A 191 3.27 9.05 -1.14
N ILE A 192 2.48 8.25 -1.88
CA ILE A 192 1.80 8.65 -3.12
C ILE A 192 0.29 8.62 -2.93
N ALA A 193 -0.35 9.78 -3.07
CA ALA A 193 -1.80 9.90 -3.01
C ALA A 193 -2.44 9.24 -4.23
N VAL A 194 -3.06 8.07 -4.04
CA VAL A 194 -3.94 7.46 -5.04
C VAL A 194 -5.40 7.83 -4.70
N PRO A 195 -6.16 8.43 -5.64
CA PRO A 195 -7.51 8.92 -5.38
C PRO A 195 -8.50 7.85 -4.91
N GLN A 196 -8.42 6.63 -5.46
CA GLN A 196 -9.27 5.51 -5.06
C GLN A 196 -8.45 4.27 -4.75
N LYS A 197 -8.62 3.72 -3.55
CA LYS A 197 -7.94 2.51 -3.06
C LYS A 197 -8.97 1.45 -2.71
N VAL A 198 -8.91 0.33 -3.42
CA VAL A 198 -9.84 -0.79 -3.26
C VAL A 198 -9.09 -2.00 -2.73
N TRP A 199 -9.66 -2.66 -1.72
CA TRP A 199 -9.15 -3.92 -1.23
C TRP A 199 -10.13 -5.05 -1.51
N LEU A 200 -9.71 -5.98 -2.36
CA LEU A 200 -10.40 -7.23 -2.61
C LEU A 200 -9.91 -8.30 -1.63
N ARG A 201 -10.83 -8.91 -0.86
CA ARG A 201 -10.46 -9.94 0.13
C ARG A 201 -11.47 -11.07 0.22
N ARG A 202 -10.97 -12.30 0.36
CA ARG A 202 -11.76 -13.50 0.66
C ARG A 202 -11.88 -13.68 2.18
N GLY A 203 -13.06 -14.07 2.67
CA GLY A 203 -13.33 -14.21 4.10
C GLY A 203 -12.57 -15.36 4.75
N MET A 204 -11.72 -15.03 5.73
CA MET A 204 -11.66 -15.56 7.10
C MET A 204 -10.39 -14.99 7.76
N PHE A 205 -10.54 -14.27 8.87
CA PHE A 205 -9.43 -14.14 9.82
C PHE A 205 -9.17 -15.54 10.37
N ARG A 206 -7.92 -16.02 10.35
CA ARG A 206 -7.58 -17.13 11.25
C ARG A 206 -7.88 -16.66 12.67
N LYS A 207 -8.53 -17.51 13.49
CA LYS A 207 -8.75 -17.23 14.92
C LYS A 207 -7.44 -16.71 15.53
N GLY A 208 -7.45 -15.49 16.07
CA GLY A 208 -6.30 -14.86 16.71
C GLY A 208 -5.45 -13.94 15.83
N THR A 209 -5.78 -13.73 14.55
CA THR A 209 -5.09 -12.74 13.69
C THR A 209 -5.97 -11.49 13.54
N SER A 210 -5.67 -10.40 14.26
CA SER A 210 -6.30 -9.11 14.02
C SER A 210 -5.55 -8.37 12.92
N ILE A 211 -6.26 -7.89 11.90
CA ILE A 211 -5.68 -6.91 10.97
C ILE A 211 -5.58 -5.60 11.76
N PRO A 212 -4.41 -4.94 11.79
CA PRO A 212 -4.31 -3.61 12.36
C PRO A 212 -5.37 -2.69 11.77
N VAL A 213 -6.12 -1.98 12.62
CA VAL A 213 -7.19 -1.05 12.17
C VAL A 213 -6.62 -0.03 11.17
N ASP A 214 -5.36 0.35 11.36
CA ASP A 214 -4.61 1.24 10.48
C ASP A 214 -4.47 0.72 9.05
N SER A 215 -4.44 -0.59 8.82
CA SER A 215 -4.35 -1.16 7.48
C SER A 215 -5.67 -1.03 6.73
N ILE A 216 -6.80 -1.07 7.44
CA ILE A 216 -8.13 -1.02 6.84
C ILE A 216 -8.52 0.41 6.49
N GLY A 217 -8.26 1.37 7.39
CA GLY A 217 -8.59 2.78 7.18
C GLY A 217 -7.83 3.46 6.02
N LYS A 218 -6.90 2.78 5.37
CA LYS A 218 -6.19 3.27 4.18
C LYS A 218 -6.97 3.06 2.89
N PHE A 219 -7.94 2.14 2.88
CA PHE A 219 -8.76 1.82 1.72
C PHE A 219 -10.10 2.55 1.78
N ASP A 220 -10.59 2.97 0.62
CA ASP A 220 -11.87 3.67 0.49
C ASP A 220 -13.02 2.67 0.32
N LEU A 221 -12.72 1.48 -0.22
CA LEU A 221 -13.68 0.41 -0.48
C LEU A 221 -13.07 -0.97 -0.21
N ILE A 222 -13.80 -1.81 0.53
CA ILE A 222 -13.52 -3.23 0.68
C ILE A 222 -14.52 -4.02 -0.15
N VAL A 223 -14.03 -4.88 -1.04
CA VAL A 223 -14.86 -5.74 -1.88
C VAL A 223 -14.69 -7.20 -1.46
N HIS A 224 -15.82 -7.87 -1.31
CA HIS A 224 -15.91 -9.28 -0.93
C HIS A 224 -16.57 -10.08 -2.04
N PRO A 225 -15.80 -10.87 -2.80
CA PRO A 225 -16.36 -11.84 -3.73
C PRO A 225 -17.08 -12.96 -2.97
N GLU A 226 -18.27 -13.33 -3.43
CA GLU A 226 -19.05 -14.49 -2.92
C GLU A 226 -18.42 -15.86 -3.28
N ASP A 227 -17.21 -15.87 -3.84
CA ASP A 227 -16.45 -17.09 -4.13
C ASP A 227 -15.87 -17.75 -2.86
N ALA A 228 -16.02 -17.14 -1.68
CA ALA A 228 -15.50 -17.59 -0.39
C ALA A 228 -16.63 -17.96 0.59
N VAL A 229 -16.34 -18.82 1.57
CA VAL A 229 -17.32 -19.30 2.57
C VAL A 229 -18.03 -18.12 3.26
N LEU A 230 -19.35 -18.30 3.48
CA LEU A 230 -20.26 -17.33 4.11
C LEU A 230 -19.69 -16.76 5.41
N HIS A 231 -19.84 -15.44 5.59
CA HIS A 231 -19.43 -14.72 6.78
C HIS A 231 -20.27 -15.09 8.00
N SER A 232 -19.60 -15.30 9.14
CA SER A 232 -20.14 -14.90 10.44
C SER A 232 -19.72 -13.44 10.67
N PRO A 233 -20.62 -12.55 11.11
CA PRO A 233 -20.29 -11.15 11.35
C PRO A 233 -19.38 -11.08 12.59
N THR A 234 -18.07 -11.24 12.41
CA THR A 234 -17.13 -10.88 13.46
C THR A 234 -16.75 -9.42 13.22
N GLU A 235 -17.53 -8.60 13.90
CA GLU A 235 -17.47 -7.16 14.07
C GLU A 235 -16.05 -6.69 14.33
N ILE A 236 -15.51 -5.97 13.37
CA ILE A 236 -14.78 -4.78 13.74
C ILE A 236 -15.34 -3.68 12.84
N GLU A 237 -16.07 -2.74 13.44
CA GLU A 237 -16.53 -1.54 12.74
C GLU A 237 -15.29 -0.74 12.31
N HIS A 238 -14.97 -0.80 11.02
CA HIS A 238 -13.78 -0.15 10.48
C HIS A 238 -14.09 1.18 9.79
N GLY A 239 -15.35 1.60 9.72
CA GLY A 239 -15.78 2.85 9.08
C GLY A 239 -15.60 2.91 7.54
N VAL A 240 -15.09 1.85 6.91
CA VAL A 240 -14.86 1.76 5.46
C VAL A 240 -16.06 1.10 4.77
N GLN A 241 -16.41 1.58 3.58
CA GLN A 241 -17.48 0.99 2.78
C GLN A 241 -17.15 -0.46 2.41
N VAL A 242 -18.11 -1.36 2.64
CA VAL A 242 -17.98 -2.79 2.29
C VAL A 242 -19.02 -3.14 1.23
N LYS A 243 -18.58 -3.82 0.15
CA LYS A 243 -19.45 -4.27 -0.94
C LYS A 243 -19.27 -5.76 -1.20
N MET A 244 -20.37 -6.51 -1.09
CA MET A 244 -20.43 -7.89 -1.58
C MET A 244 -20.64 -7.89 -3.10
N VAL A 245 -19.94 -8.77 -3.82
CA VAL A 245 -20.07 -8.91 -5.27
C VAL A 245 -20.16 -10.39 -5.66
N PRO A 246 -20.81 -10.70 -6.80
CA PRO A 246 -20.80 -12.06 -7.33
C PRO A 246 -19.37 -12.61 -7.52
N PRO A 247 -19.21 -13.94 -7.57
CA PRO A 247 -17.92 -14.58 -7.82
C PRO A 247 -17.23 -13.98 -9.05
N MET A 248 -15.95 -13.67 -8.90
CA MET A 248 -15.17 -13.09 -9.99
C MET A 248 -14.39 -14.21 -10.70
N THR A 249 -15.01 -14.78 -11.73
CA THR A 249 -14.46 -15.90 -12.51
C THR A 249 -13.82 -15.42 -13.80
N LEU A 250 -12.80 -16.15 -14.26
CA LEU A 250 -12.14 -15.91 -15.55
C LEU A 250 -12.94 -16.44 -16.76
N ILE A 251 -13.98 -17.25 -16.47
CA ILE A 251 -14.89 -17.90 -17.42
C ILE A 251 -16.23 -17.19 -17.34
#